data_AF-A0A6G3TIL6-F1
#
_entry.id   AF-A0A6G3TIL6-F1
#
_cell.length_a   1.000
_cell.length_b   1.000
_cell.length_c   1.000
_cell.angle_alpha   90.00
_cell.angle_beta   90.00
_cell.angle_gamma   90.00
#
_symmetry.space_group_name_H-M   'P 1'
#
loop_
_entity.id
_entity.type
_entity.pdbx_description
1 polymer ?
#
loop_
_entity_poly.entity_id
_entity_poly.type
_entity_poly.pdbx_seq_one_letter_code
_entity_poly.pdbx_strand_id
1 'polypeptide(L)'
;DPVAAEILGAAARHLADSAAAVCPAAGEPLVAVTGGLTRLGDPLLAPLGDELAKRLPQARWTAAEGDPLDGSVRVATALATGSFTLPGDDRMLWVTTAPDG
;
A
#
# COMPACT_ATOMS: atom_id res chain seq x y z
N ASP A 1 -16.86 19.98 -10.55
CA ASP A 1 -18.10 19.56 -9.85
C ASP A 1 -17.85 19.64 -8.35
N PRO A 2 -18.66 20.39 -7.58
CA PRO A 2 -18.41 20.63 -6.16
C PRO A 2 -18.61 19.38 -5.30
N VAL A 3 -19.57 18.51 -5.63
CA VAL A 3 -19.83 17.28 -4.86
C VAL A 3 -18.68 16.30 -5.04
N ALA A 4 -18.20 16.12 -6.26
CA ALA A 4 -17.05 15.27 -6.55
C ALA A 4 -15.79 15.78 -5.83
N ALA A 5 -15.58 17.10 -5.79
CA ALA A 5 -14.45 17.70 -5.08
C ALA A 5 -14.51 17.43 -3.57
N GLU A 6 -15.69 17.50 -2.96
CA GLU A 6 -15.89 17.19 -1.54
C GLU A 6 -15.60 15.71 -1.25
N ILE A 7 -16.12 14.79 -2.07
CA ILE A 7 -15.90 13.35 -1.93
C ILE A 7 -14.41 13.01 -2.04
N LEU A 8 -13.73 13.54 -3.06
CA LEU A 8 -12.30 13.30 -3.26
C LEU A 8 -11.45 13.91 -2.14
N GLY A 9 -11.83 15.09 -1.64
CA GLY A 9 -11.20 15.70 -0.47
C GLY A 9 -11.38 14.87 0.80
N ALA A 10 -12.56 14.29 1.03
CA ALA A 10 -12.80 13.37 2.14
C ALA A 10 -11.99 12.08 2.00
N ALA A 11 -11.92 11.50 0.80
CA ALA A 11 -11.12 10.31 0.52
C ALA A 11 -9.62 10.57 0.78
N ALA A 12 -9.09 11.69 0.30
CA ALA A 12 -7.71 12.11 0.55
C ALA A 12 -7.39 12.21 2.05
N ARG A 13 -8.30 12.79 2.83
CA ARG A 13 -8.16 12.90 4.29
C ARG A 13 -8.07 11.54 4.97
N HIS A 14 -8.97 10.62 4.64
CA HIS A 14 -8.99 9.28 5.23
C HIS A 14 -7.76 8.44 4.84
N LEU A 15 -7.27 8.59 3.61
CA LEU A 15 -6.02 7.96 3.19
C LEU A 15 -4.84 8.51 4.01
N ALA A 16 -4.77 9.82 4.20
CA ALA A 16 -3.71 10.45 5.00
C ALA A 16 -3.79 10.08 6.50
N ASP A 17 -4.99 10.00 7.07
CA ASP A 17 -5.20 9.50 8.44
C ASP A 17 -4.71 8.06 8.60
N SER A 18 -4.99 7.21 7.60
CA SER A 18 -4.56 5.80 7.60
C SER A 18 -3.05 5.67 7.51
N ALA A 19 -2.40 6.47 6.66
CA ALA A 19 -0.94 6.53 6.57
C ALA A 19 -0.34 7.01 7.90
N ALA A 20 -0.89 8.05 8.50
CA ALA A 20 -0.40 8.61 9.76
C ALA A 20 -0.51 7.63 10.93
N ALA A 21 -1.55 6.79 10.95
CA ALA A 21 -1.74 5.78 11.98
C ALA A 21 -0.67 4.67 11.98
N VAL A 22 -0.06 4.38 10.82
CA VAL A 22 0.92 3.30 10.66
C VAL A 22 2.35 3.77 10.45
N CYS A 23 2.54 5.04 10.07
CA CYS A 23 3.87 5.58 9.83
C CYS A 23 4.69 5.69 11.11
N PRO A 24 5.97 5.27 11.11
CA PRO A 24 6.87 5.50 12.22
C PRO A 24 6.96 6.98 12.60
N ALA A 25 7.00 7.25 13.91
CA ALA A 25 7.08 8.61 14.45
C ALA A 25 8.46 9.27 14.25
N ALA A 26 9.50 8.49 13.95
CA ALA A 26 10.88 8.96 13.78
C ALA A 26 11.48 8.47 12.45
N GLY A 27 12.46 9.22 11.95
CA GLY A 27 13.13 8.96 10.67
C GLY A 27 12.42 9.61 9.48
N GLU A 28 12.75 9.11 8.28
CA GLU A 28 12.19 9.56 7.00
C GLU A 28 11.32 8.44 6.41
N PRO A 29 10.09 8.23 6.92
CA PRO A 29 9.24 7.17 6.43
C PRO A 29 8.91 7.38 4.95
N LEU A 30 9.01 6.31 4.18
CA LEU A 30 8.62 6.32 2.77
C LEU A 30 7.14 5.98 2.64
N VAL A 31 6.41 6.81 1.91
CA VAL A 31 4.98 6.60 1.63
C VAL A 31 4.79 6.46 0.12
N ALA A 32 4.20 5.34 -0.28
CA ALA A 32 3.76 5.09 -1.65
C ALA A 32 2.24 4.84 -1.65
N VAL A 33 1.55 5.41 -2.63
CA VAL A 33 0.11 5.21 -2.83
C VAL A 33 -0.07 4.25 -4.01
N THR A 34 -0.83 3.17 -3.80
CA THR A 34 -1.05 2.12 -4.78
C THR A 34 -2.53 2.01 -5.17
N GLY A 35 -2.83 1.15 -6.14
CA GLY A 35 -4.20 0.85 -6.55
C GLY A 35 -4.75 1.76 -7.65
N GLY A 36 -5.94 1.41 -8.14
CA GLY A 36 -6.48 1.99 -9.37
C GLY A 36 -6.97 3.44 -9.27
N LEU A 37 -7.19 3.95 -8.04
CA LEU A 37 -7.70 5.31 -7.81
C LEU A 37 -6.68 6.40 -8.14
N THR A 38 -5.38 6.07 -8.11
CA THR A 38 -4.31 7.01 -8.50
C THR A 38 -4.44 7.48 -9.94
N ARG A 39 -5.11 6.70 -10.80
CA ARG A 39 -5.40 7.05 -12.20
C ARG A 39 -6.37 8.22 -12.36
N LEU A 40 -7.06 8.64 -11.29
CA LEU A 40 -7.84 9.88 -11.28
C LEU A 40 -6.95 11.11 -11.42
N GLY A 41 -5.65 11.02 -11.10
CA GLY A 41 -4.69 12.11 -11.19
C GLY A 41 -4.91 13.18 -10.12
N ASP A 42 -4.59 14.42 -10.47
CA ASP A 42 -4.61 15.59 -9.58
C ASP A 42 -5.90 15.75 -8.75
N PRO A 43 -7.12 15.47 -9.25
CA PRO A 43 -8.35 15.50 -8.45
C PRO A 43 -8.28 14.71 -7.13
N LEU A 44 -7.50 13.63 -7.07
CA LEU A 44 -7.25 12.88 -5.84
C LEU A 44 -5.83 13.11 -5.30
N LEU A 45 -4.83 13.16 -6.17
CA LEU A 45 -3.42 13.18 -5.75
C LEU A 45 -3.01 14.51 -5.12
N ALA A 46 -3.52 15.64 -5.63
CA ALA A 46 -3.23 16.96 -5.05
C ALA A 46 -3.76 17.10 -3.61
N PRO A 47 -5.06 16.88 -3.32
CA PRO A 47 -5.55 16.97 -1.94
C PRO A 47 -4.92 15.92 -1.02
N LEU A 48 -4.55 14.74 -1.53
CA LEU A 48 -3.83 13.73 -0.75
C LEU A 48 -2.42 14.20 -0.38
N GLY A 49 -1.71 14.84 -1.32
CA GLY A 49 -0.42 15.49 -1.05
C GLY A 49 -0.52 16.50 0.07
N ASP A 50 -1.51 17.38 0.02
CA ASP A 50 -1.75 18.40 1.05
C ASP A 50 -2.05 17.78 2.43
N GLU A 51 -2.93 16.79 2.50
CA GLU A 51 -3.30 16.15 3.77
C GLU A 51 -2.14 15.32 4.37
N LEU A 52 -1.31 14.70 3.53
CA LEU A 52 -0.09 14.02 3.97
C LEU A 52 0.98 15.00 4.44
N ALA A 53 1.21 16.11 3.74
CA ALA A 53 2.15 17.14 4.18
C ALA A 53 1.77 17.73 5.56
N LYS A 54 0.46 17.85 5.85
CA LYS A 54 -0.04 18.32 7.15
C LYS A 54 0.17 17.31 8.28
N ARG A 55 0.00 16.01 8.02
CA ARG A 55 0.01 14.96 9.05
C ARG A 55 1.37 14.27 9.23
N LEU A 56 2.10 14.14 8.13
CA LEU A 56 3.36 13.42 8.02
C LEU A 56 4.40 14.30 7.31
N PRO A 57 4.75 15.47 7.88
CA PRO A 57 5.71 16.38 7.24
C PRO A 57 7.11 15.77 7.03
N GLN A 58 7.45 14.75 7.81
CA GLN A 58 8.71 14.00 7.70
C GLN A 58 8.67 12.87 6.65
N ALA A 59 7.49 12.50 6.14
CA ALA A 59 7.36 11.40 5.20
C ALA A 59 7.77 11.83 3.79
N ARG A 60 8.49 10.96 3.10
CA ARG A 60 8.87 11.16 1.70
C ARG A 60 7.94 10.36 0.80
N TRP A 61 7.28 11.07 -0.13
CA TRP A 61 6.55 10.43 -1.22
C TRP A 61 7.51 9.67 -2.13
N THR A 62 7.16 8.43 -2.46
CA THR A 62 7.89 7.61 -3.43
C THR A 62 6.93 6.90 -4.37
N ALA A 63 7.41 6.57 -5.56
CA ALA A 63 6.72 5.65 -6.44
C ALA A 63 6.58 4.29 -5.76
N ALA A 64 5.44 3.63 -5.96
CA ALA A 64 5.25 2.25 -5.56
C ALA A 64 6.20 1.35 -6.34
N GLU A 65 6.77 0.35 -5.66
CA GLU A 65 7.64 -0.63 -6.30
C GLU A 65 6.80 -1.80 -6.84
N GLY A 66 6.90 -2.03 -8.14
CA GLY A 66 6.26 -3.16 -8.82
C GLY A 66 4.74 -3.15 -8.76
N ASP A 67 4.15 -4.28 -9.15
CA ASP A 67 2.73 -4.55 -9.11
C ASP A 67 2.39 -5.80 -8.27
N PRO A 68 1.11 -6.14 -8.07
CA PRO A 68 0.73 -7.33 -7.30
C PRO A 68 1.30 -8.65 -7.84
N LEU A 69 1.51 -8.76 -9.16
CA LEU A 69 2.12 -9.93 -9.78
C LEU A 69 3.62 -10.00 -9.45
N ASP A 70 4.33 -8.87 -9.49
CA ASP A 70 5.75 -8.80 -9.06
C ASP A 70 5.90 -9.30 -7.61
N GLY A 71 5.03 -8.84 -6.71
CA GLY A 71 4.99 -9.31 -5.32
C GLY A 71 4.75 -10.81 -5.21
N SER A 72 3.79 -11.33 -5.99
CA SER A 72 3.44 -12.76 -6.01
C SER A 72 4.60 -13.62 -6.50
N VAL A 73 5.28 -13.21 -7.57
CA VAL A 73 6.45 -13.91 -8.12
C VAL A 73 7.61 -13.88 -7.13
N ARG A 74 7.90 -12.74 -6.48
CA ARG A 74 8.94 -12.65 -5.45
C ARG A 74 8.71 -13.63 -4.30
N VAL A 75 7.47 -13.75 -3.82
CA VAL A 75 7.10 -14.72 -2.78
C VAL A 75 7.29 -16.15 -3.28
N ALA A 76 6.79 -16.49 -4.47
CA ALA A 76 6.91 -17.83 -5.04
C ALA A 76 8.38 -18.24 -5.25
N THR A 77 9.22 -17.33 -5.75
CA THR A 77 10.66 -17.57 -5.90
C THR A 77 11.32 -17.82 -4.55
N ALA A 78 11.06 -16.97 -3.55
CA ALA A 78 11.66 -17.12 -2.22
C ALA A 78 11.25 -18.45 -1.55
N LEU A 79 10.02 -18.91 -1.77
CA LEU A 79 9.56 -20.23 -1.31
C LEU A 79 10.29 -21.35 -2.05
N ALA A 80 10.41 -21.27 -3.39
CA ALA A 80 11.07 -22.27 -4.21
C ALA A 80 12.58 -22.41 -3.91
N THR A 81 13.24 -21.32 -3.50
CA THR A 81 14.66 -21.29 -3.15
C THR A 81 14.94 -21.48 -1.66
N GLY A 82 13.90 -21.66 -0.83
CA GLY A 82 14.05 -21.78 0.63
C GLY A 82 14.59 -20.53 1.31
N SER A 83 14.43 -19.35 0.69
CA SER A 83 14.91 -18.06 1.21
C SER A 83 13.78 -17.18 1.77
N PHE A 84 12.55 -17.69 1.87
CA PHE A 84 11.41 -16.96 2.42
C PHE A 84 11.54 -16.81 3.94
N THR A 85 11.57 -15.57 4.43
CA THR A 85 11.87 -15.26 5.85
C THR A 85 10.64 -14.82 6.65
N LEU A 86 9.47 -14.65 6.02
CA LEU A 86 8.27 -14.29 6.76
C LEU A 86 7.79 -15.50 7.59
N PRO A 87 7.41 -15.29 8.85
CA PRO A 87 6.96 -16.38 9.72
C PRO A 87 5.66 -16.99 9.17
N GLY A 88 5.59 -18.31 9.13
CA GLY A 88 4.33 -19.03 8.92
C GLY A 88 3.43 -18.93 10.16
N ASP A 89 2.12 -18.93 9.96
CA ASP A 89 1.09 -19.07 11.01
C ASP A 89 0.22 -20.27 10.62
N ASP A 90 -0.09 -21.14 11.58
CA ASP A 90 -0.85 -22.39 11.33
C ASP A 90 -2.26 -22.12 10.76
N ARG A 91 -2.78 -20.89 10.88
CA ARG A 91 -4.07 -20.47 10.31
C ARG A 91 -3.95 -19.91 8.90
N MET A 92 -2.74 -19.83 8.33
CA MET A 92 -2.57 -19.41 6.94
C MET A 92 -3.25 -20.39 5.99
N LEU A 93 -3.89 -19.86 4.95
CA LEU A 93 -4.43 -20.66 3.86
C LEU A 93 -3.26 -21.37 3.15
N TRP A 94 -3.33 -22.69 3.04
CA TRP A 94 -2.39 -23.49 2.27
C TRP A 94 -3.14 -24.34 1.26
N VAL A 95 -2.51 -24.60 0.12
CA VAL A 95 -3.07 -25.44 -0.95
C VAL A 95 -2.40 -26.81 -0.86
N THR A 96 -3.20 -27.86 -0.67
CA THR A 96 -2.76 -29.25 -0.81
C THR A 96 -3.18 -29.76 -2.18
N THR A 97 -2.32 -30.55 -2.83
CA THR A 97 -2.80 -31.48 -3.86
C THR A 97 -3.53 -32.62 -3.16
N ALA A 98 -4.64 -33.08 -3.75
CA ALA A 98 -5.22 -34.35 -3.33
C ALA A 98 -4.18 -35.46 -3.56
N PRO A 99 -4.11 -36.50 -2.70
CA PRO A 99 -3.29 -37.66 -3.00
C PRO A 99 -3.73 -38.24 -4.34
N ASP A 100 -2.78 -38.53 -5.23
CA ASP A 100 -3.06 -39.40 -6.37
C ASP A 100 -3.51 -40.76 -5.81
N GLY A 101 -4.70 -41.19 -6.23
CA GLY A 101 -5.30 -42.47 -5.81
C GLY A 101 -4.59 -43.68 -6.39
#